data_AF-A0A1Q3QCX8-F1
#
_entry.id   AF-A0A1Q3QCX8-F1
#
_cell.length_a   1.000
_cell.length_b   1.000
_cell.length_c   1.000
_cell.angle_alpha   90.00
_cell.angle_beta   90.00
_cell.angle_gamma   90.00
#
_symmetry.space_group_name_H-M   'P 1'
#
loop_
_entity.id
_entity.type
_entity.pdbx_description
1 polymer ?
#
loop_
_entity_poly.entity_id
_entity_poly.type
_entity_poly.pdbx_seq_one_letter_code
_entity_poly.pdbx_strand_id
1 'polypeptide(L)'
;MDSRINILKGIHPGKLIERDLKKQAITQRSLGEETGIPYQTINAIITGKRNLTIGQALKIETALGYEEGFLSILQSYHDIEQYKDKESALLYPEAPKIRKILFWDTDFSGINWGRYKRAVIERVLERGSKEEINEIKKFYNLSASELKQFRPRKSRPAKLMQKTNG
;
A
#
# COMPACT_ATOMS: atom_id res chain seq x y z
N MET A 1 4.48 10.53 19.16
CA MET A 1 4.76 9.33 18.34
C MET A 1 3.54 8.83 17.56
N ASP A 2 2.39 8.61 18.22
CA ASP A 2 1.24 7.86 17.68
C ASP A 2 0.60 8.41 16.40
N SER A 3 0.51 9.74 16.25
CA SER A 3 -0.09 10.34 15.05
C SER A 3 0.74 10.05 13.79
N ARG A 4 2.08 10.12 13.88
CA ARG A 4 2.97 9.85 12.75
C ARG A 4 2.96 8.37 12.37
N ILE A 5 2.97 7.48 13.36
CA ILE A 5 2.90 6.03 13.13
C ILE A 5 1.59 5.67 12.42
N ASN A 6 0.46 6.25 12.83
CA ASN A 6 -0.83 5.96 12.21
C ASN A 6 -0.93 6.37 10.74
N ILE A 7 -0.24 7.44 10.34
CA ILE A 7 -0.20 7.90 8.94
C ILE A 7 0.77 7.05 8.11
N LEU A 8 1.85 6.54 8.73
CA LEU A 8 2.94 5.87 8.02
C LEU A 8 2.89 4.34 8.11
N LYS A 9 2.01 3.76 8.93
CA LYS A 9 1.87 2.31 9.07
C LYS A 9 1.60 1.65 7.71
N GLY A 10 2.29 0.54 7.45
CA GLY A 10 2.22 -0.19 6.18
C GLY A 10 3.16 0.33 5.09
N ILE A 11 3.83 1.48 5.29
CA ILE A 11 4.87 1.98 4.38
C ILE A 11 6.23 1.44 4.83
N HIS A 12 7.03 0.94 3.89
CA HIS A 12 8.40 0.50 4.19
C HIS A 12 9.24 1.65 4.76
N PRO A 13 9.92 1.47 5.93
CA PRO A 13 10.66 2.55 6.60
C PRO A 13 11.78 3.16 5.75
N GLY A 14 12.36 2.38 4.84
CA GLY A 14 13.31 2.87 3.83
C GLY A 14 12.82 4.06 3.01
N LYS A 15 11.52 4.16 2.70
CA LYS A 15 10.96 5.32 1.98
C LYS A 15 10.93 6.58 2.82
N LEU A 16 10.72 6.45 4.13
CA LEU A 16 10.79 7.56 5.05
C LEU A 16 12.23 8.07 5.18
N ILE A 17 13.19 7.15 5.32
CA ILE A 17 14.63 7.45 5.36
C ILE A 17 15.04 8.19 4.08
N GLU A 18 14.66 7.68 2.90
CA GLU A 18 14.97 8.31 1.61
C GLU A 18 14.47 9.76 1.53
N ARG A 19 13.24 10.00 1.99
CA ARG A 19 12.63 11.33 2.02
C ARG A 19 13.40 12.27 2.93
N ASP A 20 13.74 11.82 4.13
CA ASP A 20 14.37 12.69 5.13
C ASP A 20 15.85 12.96 4.83
N LEU A 21 16.56 11.99 4.24
CA LEU A 21 17.89 12.22 3.65
C LEU A 21 17.86 13.33 2.60
N LYS A 22 16.88 13.30 1.67
CA LYS A 22 16.71 14.37 0.67
C LYS A 22 16.41 15.72 1.29
N LYS A 23 15.57 15.77 2.34
CA LYS A 23 15.24 17.01 3.05
C LYS A 23 16.42 17.62 3.79
N GLN A 24 17.29 16.79 4.35
CA GLN A 24 18.47 17.23 5.09
C GLN A 24 19.71 17.39 4.19
N ALA A 25 19.58 17.16 2.88
CA ALA A 25 20.69 17.13 1.91
C ALA A 25 21.82 16.13 2.30
N ILE A 26 21.47 15.05 2.99
CA ILE A 26 22.40 13.99 3.40
C ILE A 26 22.41 12.90 2.33
N THR A 27 23.60 12.43 1.94
CA THR A 27 23.74 11.32 1.00
C THR A 27 23.65 9.98 1.73
N GLN A 28 23.22 8.93 1.03
CA GLN A 28 23.24 7.56 1.60
C GLN A 28 24.66 7.10 1.98
N ARG A 29 25.69 7.61 1.30
CA ARG A 29 27.10 7.34 1.64
C ARG A 29 27.45 7.97 2.99
N SER A 30 27.11 9.23 3.19
CA SER A 30 27.31 9.93 4.48
C SER A 30 26.60 9.20 5.62
N LEU A 31 25.35 8.76 5.41
CA LEU A 31 24.64 7.95 6.41
C LEU A 31 25.36 6.63 6.70
N GLY A 32 25.94 5.99 5.67
CA GLY A 32 26.70 4.76 5.85
C GLY A 32 27.99 4.94 6.64
N GLU A 33 28.70 6.05 6.40
CA GLU A 33 29.89 6.43 7.15
C GLU A 33 29.55 6.71 8.63
N GLU A 34 28.47 7.45 8.89
CA GLU A 34 28.03 7.79 10.25
C GLU A 34 27.53 6.58 11.06
N THR A 35 26.74 5.70 10.42
CA THR A 35 26.13 4.54 11.09
C THR A 35 27.02 3.30 11.10
N GLY A 36 28.07 3.29 10.28
CA GLY A 36 28.87 2.10 9.95
C GLY A 36 28.10 1.02 9.20
N ILE A 37 26.95 1.37 8.60
CA ILE A 37 26.16 0.44 7.77
C ILE A 37 26.65 0.56 6.32
N PRO A 38 26.98 -0.56 5.63
CA PRO A 38 27.44 -0.50 4.25
C PRO A 38 26.42 0.19 3.34
N TYR A 39 26.89 1.04 2.42
CA TYR A 39 26.05 1.75 1.46
C TYR A 39 25.07 0.83 0.71
N GLN A 40 25.53 -0.36 0.31
CA GLN A 40 24.70 -1.34 -0.40
C GLN A 40 23.50 -1.78 0.45
N THR A 41 23.70 -1.89 1.77
CA THR A 41 22.66 -2.23 2.73
C THR A 41 21.67 -1.08 2.89
N ILE A 42 22.15 0.15 3.05
CA ILE A 42 21.29 1.35 3.10
C ILE A 42 20.46 1.48 1.82
N ASN A 43 21.07 1.30 0.65
CA ASN A 43 20.40 1.34 -0.63
C ASN A 43 19.33 0.23 -0.76
N ALA A 44 19.63 -0.99 -0.31
CA ALA A 44 18.67 -2.09 -0.29
C ALA A 44 17.47 -1.80 0.64
N ILE A 45 17.72 -1.16 1.78
CA ILE A 45 16.66 -0.72 2.71
C ILE A 45 15.80 0.38 2.07
N ILE A 46 16.42 1.42 1.52
CA ILE A 46 15.72 2.55 0.87
C ILE A 46 14.86 2.09 -0.31
N THR A 47 15.37 1.15 -1.11
CA THR A 47 14.64 0.57 -2.24
C THR A 47 13.59 -0.45 -1.83
N GLY A 48 13.48 -0.80 -0.54
CA GLY A 48 12.52 -1.77 -0.02
C GLY A 48 12.86 -3.23 -0.36
N LYS A 49 14.08 -3.49 -0.85
CA LYS A 49 14.58 -4.84 -1.14
C LYS A 49 15.01 -5.59 0.13
N ARG A 50 15.22 -4.85 1.23
CA ARG A 50 15.65 -5.40 2.51
C ARG A 50 14.96 -4.68 3.67
N ASN A 51 14.48 -5.47 4.63
CA ASN A 51 13.95 -4.96 5.89
C ASN A 51 15.07 -4.45 6.82
N LEU A 52 14.73 -3.49 7.67
CA LEU A 52 15.60 -3.06 8.76
C LEU A 52 15.72 -4.15 9.84
N THR A 53 16.94 -4.39 10.30
CA THR A 53 17.15 -5.05 11.60
C THR A 53 17.03 -4.02 12.73
N ILE A 54 16.78 -4.48 13.95
CA ILE A 54 16.71 -3.60 15.15
C ILE A 54 18.00 -2.77 15.29
N GLY A 55 19.17 -3.40 15.15
CA GLY A 55 20.45 -2.69 15.24
C GLY A 55 20.66 -1.65 14.14
N GLN A 56 20.13 -1.88 12.93
CA GLN A 56 20.16 -0.89 11.85
C GLN A 56 19.20 0.27 12.12
N ALA A 57 18.00 -0.03 12.62
CA ALA A 57 17.01 0.97 12.98
C ALA A 57 17.56 1.92 14.04
N LEU A 58 18.09 1.41 15.16
CA LEU A 58 18.65 2.24 16.23
C LEU A 58 19.77 3.16 15.75
N LYS A 59 20.71 2.63 14.94
CA LYS A 59 21.80 3.43 14.38
C LYS A 59 21.30 4.56 13.48
N ILE A 60 20.34 4.27 12.60
CA ILE A 60 19.77 5.25 11.69
C ILE A 60 18.91 6.26 12.45
N GLU A 61 18.19 5.83 13.49
CA GLU A 61 17.40 6.69 14.36
C GLU A 61 18.30 7.72 15.05
N THR A 62 19.43 7.29 15.62
CA THR A 62 20.42 8.19 16.21
C THR A 62 20.95 9.19 15.19
N ALA A 63 21.39 8.72 14.00
CA ALA A 63 21.97 9.57 12.96
C ALA A 63 20.98 10.61 12.40
N LEU A 64 19.70 10.25 12.26
CA LEU A 64 18.68 11.13 11.68
C LEU A 64 17.84 11.89 12.71
N GLY A 65 18.15 11.73 14.01
CA GLY A 65 17.43 12.38 15.10
C GLY A 65 15.98 11.88 15.27
N TYR A 66 15.73 10.61 14.99
CA TYR A 66 14.45 9.98 15.30
C TYR A 66 14.40 9.52 16.76
N GLU A 67 13.18 9.40 17.27
CA GLU A 67 12.91 8.75 18.54
C GLU A 67 13.25 7.26 18.47
N GLU A 68 13.82 6.73 19.55
CA GLU A 68 14.22 5.33 19.65
C GLU A 68 13.05 4.37 19.38
N GLY A 69 13.28 3.36 18.54
CA GLY A 69 12.30 2.33 18.20
C GLY A 69 11.26 2.74 17.16
N PHE A 70 11.25 4.00 16.72
CA PHE A 70 10.30 4.51 15.74
C PHE A 70 10.34 3.75 14.39
N LEU A 71 11.52 3.54 13.81
CA LEU A 71 11.68 2.81 12.56
C LEU A 71 11.39 1.33 12.74
N SER A 72 11.72 0.76 13.91
CA SER A 72 11.40 -0.64 14.23
C SER A 72 9.89 -0.87 14.24
N ILE A 73 9.12 0.03 14.85
CA ILE A 73 7.65 -0.04 14.85
C ILE A 73 7.10 0.05 13.42
N LEU A 74 7.62 0.97 12.60
CA LEU A 74 7.22 1.08 11.20
C LEU A 74 7.53 -0.19 10.40
N GLN A 75 8.70 -0.80 10.63
CA GLN A 75 9.07 -2.06 10.01
C GLN A 75 8.09 -3.17 10.40
N SER A 76 7.71 -3.28 11.67
CA SER A 76 6.73 -4.27 12.13
C SER A 76 5.37 -4.10 11.46
N TYR A 77 4.86 -2.87 11.36
CA TYR A 77 3.61 -2.62 10.65
C TYR A 77 3.69 -2.97 9.16
N HIS A 78 4.80 -2.61 8.52
CA HIS A 78 5.03 -2.99 7.13
C HIS A 78 5.06 -4.51 6.95
N ASP A 79 5.74 -5.24 7.82
CA ASP A 79 5.86 -6.69 7.75
C ASP A 79 4.52 -7.39 7.98
N ILE A 80 3.70 -6.88 8.89
CA ILE A 80 2.31 -7.34 9.09
C ILE A 80 1.49 -7.14 7.81
N GLU A 81 1.60 -5.99 7.15
CA GLU A 81 0.87 -5.73 5.91
C GLU A 81 1.35 -6.60 4.75
N GLN A 82 2.66 -6.83 4.62
CA GLN A 82 3.22 -7.78 3.64
C GLN A 82 2.74 -9.21 3.88
N TYR A 83 2.67 -9.63 5.15
CA TYR A 83 2.15 -10.94 5.51
C TYR A 83 0.68 -11.09 5.10
N LYS A 84 -0.18 -10.12 5.46
CA LYS A 84 -1.58 -10.11 5.06
C LYS A 84 -1.77 -10.08 3.54
N ASP A 85 -0.94 -9.32 2.83
CA ASP A 85 -0.96 -9.23 1.37
C ASP A 85 -0.73 -10.63 0.76
N LYS A 86 0.32 -11.33 1.21
CA LYS A 86 0.61 -12.71 0.78
C LYS A 86 -0.51 -13.68 1.13
N GLU A 87 -1.00 -13.67 2.36
CA GLU A 87 -2.12 -14.52 2.78
C GLU A 87 -3.35 -14.30 1.91
N SER A 88 -3.67 -13.03 1.62
CA SER A 88 -4.81 -12.68 0.77
C SER A 88 -4.64 -13.10 -0.69
N ALA A 89 -3.40 -13.09 -1.21
CA ALA A 89 -3.09 -13.61 -2.54
C ALA A 89 -3.28 -15.13 -2.62
N LEU A 90 -2.94 -15.86 -1.54
CA LEU A 90 -3.13 -17.31 -1.47
C LEU A 90 -4.60 -17.70 -1.41
N LEU A 91 -5.45 -16.90 -0.76
CA LEU A 91 -6.90 -17.12 -0.73
C LEU A 91 -7.58 -16.87 -2.08
N TYR A 92 -7.02 -15.98 -2.90
CA TYR A 92 -7.56 -15.60 -4.20
C TYR A 92 -6.46 -15.61 -5.28
N PRO A 93 -5.94 -16.80 -5.63
CA PRO A 93 -4.78 -16.93 -6.51
C PRO A 93 -5.10 -16.65 -7.98
N GLU A 94 -6.37 -16.75 -8.36
CA GLU A 94 -6.84 -16.53 -9.73
C GLU A 94 -7.78 -15.33 -9.82
N ALA A 95 -7.82 -14.72 -11.00
CA ALA A 95 -8.73 -13.62 -11.28
C ALA A 95 -10.19 -14.11 -11.39
N PRO A 96 -11.17 -13.33 -10.90
CA PRO A 96 -12.59 -13.63 -11.14
C PRO A 96 -12.91 -13.56 -12.64
N LYS A 97 -13.96 -14.26 -13.07
CA LYS A 97 -14.37 -14.32 -14.49
C LYS A 97 -15.11 -13.05 -14.93
N ILE A 98 -14.40 -11.94 -14.98
CA ILE A 98 -14.91 -10.61 -15.33
C ILE A 98 -14.11 -9.99 -16.49
N ARG A 99 -14.69 -9.03 -17.19
CA ARG A 99 -14.00 -8.36 -18.30
C ARG A 99 -12.88 -7.45 -17.78
N LYS A 100 -11.70 -7.58 -18.38
CA LYS A 100 -10.51 -6.77 -18.05
C LYS A 100 -10.75 -5.26 -18.16
N ILE A 101 -11.64 -4.84 -19.07
CA ILE A 101 -11.98 -3.42 -19.30
C ILE A 101 -12.53 -2.70 -18.05
N LEU A 102 -13.05 -3.45 -17.05
CA LEU A 102 -13.48 -2.85 -15.78
C LEU A 102 -12.31 -2.21 -15.01
N PHE A 103 -11.08 -2.65 -15.26
CA PHE A 103 -9.83 -2.19 -14.64
C PHE A 103 -8.87 -1.64 -15.70
N TRP A 104 -9.37 -0.87 -16.67
CA TRP A 104 -8.54 -0.29 -17.74
C TRP A 104 -7.39 0.61 -17.22
N ASP A 105 -7.53 1.13 -16.01
CA ASP A 105 -6.57 2.00 -15.30
C ASP A 105 -5.58 1.22 -14.42
N THR A 106 -5.60 -0.11 -14.46
CA THR A 106 -4.77 -0.96 -13.58
C THR A 106 -4.23 -2.15 -14.36
N ASP A 107 -3.03 -2.62 -14.01
CA ASP A 107 -2.54 -3.89 -14.53
C ASP A 107 -3.38 -5.04 -13.96
N PHE A 108 -4.29 -5.57 -14.78
CA PHE A 108 -5.23 -6.62 -14.40
C PHE A 108 -4.55 -7.89 -13.88
N SER A 109 -3.39 -8.24 -14.45
CA SER A 109 -2.67 -9.48 -14.09
C SER A 109 -1.96 -9.36 -12.74
N GLY A 110 -1.65 -8.13 -12.30
CA GLY A 110 -0.97 -7.85 -11.04
C GLY A 110 -1.90 -7.55 -9.87
N ILE A 111 -3.22 -7.65 -10.05
CA ILE A 111 -4.18 -7.35 -8.97
C ILE A 111 -4.12 -8.46 -7.92
N ASN A 112 -3.82 -8.09 -6.67
CA ASN A 112 -4.12 -8.96 -5.54
C ASN A 112 -5.62 -8.90 -5.22
N TRP A 113 -6.35 -9.90 -5.67
CA TRP A 113 -7.81 -10.00 -5.54
C TRP A 113 -8.29 -10.12 -4.09
N GLY A 114 -7.44 -10.60 -3.17
CA GLY A 114 -7.73 -10.62 -1.75
C GLY A 114 -7.53 -9.26 -1.10
N ARG A 115 -6.33 -8.68 -1.25
CA ARG A 115 -5.97 -7.38 -0.67
C ARG A 115 -6.90 -6.27 -1.12
N TYR A 116 -7.24 -6.23 -2.40
CA TYR A 116 -8.09 -5.19 -2.98
C TYR A 116 -9.57 -5.57 -3.06
N LYS A 117 -10.01 -6.60 -2.33
CA LYS A 117 -11.39 -7.13 -2.33
C LYS A 117 -12.46 -6.05 -2.35
N ARG A 118 -12.39 -5.07 -1.43
CA ARG A 118 -13.37 -3.98 -1.33
C ARG A 118 -13.42 -3.15 -2.62
N ALA A 119 -12.27 -2.70 -3.11
CA ALA A 119 -12.17 -1.87 -4.31
C ALA A 119 -12.64 -2.63 -5.57
N VAL A 120 -12.31 -3.91 -5.67
CA VAL A 120 -12.77 -4.80 -6.74
C VAL A 120 -14.30 -4.90 -6.73
N ILE A 121 -14.89 -5.22 -5.57
CA ILE A 121 -16.35 -5.34 -5.45
C ILE A 121 -17.03 -4.02 -5.80
N GLU A 122 -16.57 -2.90 -5.23
CA GLU A 122 -17.11 -1.56 -5.49
C GLU A 122 -17.10 -1.23 -6.99
N ARG A 123 -15.97 -1.48 -7.65
CA ARG A 123 -15.81 -1.20 -9.08
C ARG A 123 -16.71 -2.05 -9.95
N VAL A 124 -16.85 -3.35 -9.65
CA VAL A 124 -17.76 -4.24 -10.40
C VAL A 124 -19.22 -3.91 -10.13
N LEU A 125 -19.59 -3.49 -8.91
CA LEU A 125 -20.93 -2.99 -8.61
C LEU A 125 -21.28 -1.70 -9.36
N GLU A 126 -20.30 -0.83 -9.60
CA GLU A 126 -20.49 0.43 -10.31
C GLU A 126 -20.56 0.26 -11.83
N ARG A 127 -19.70 -0.59 -12.41
CA ARG A 127 -19.46 -0.64 -13.87
C ARG A 127 -19.73 -1.99 -14.53
N GLY A 128 -19.91 -3.05 -13.75
CA GLY A 128 -20.09 -4.42 -14.23
C GLY A 128 -21.53 -4.74 -14.65
N SER A 129 -21.69 -5.80 -15.44
CA SER A 129 -23.00 -6.37 -15.77
C SER A 129 -23.59 -7.15 -14.58
N LYS A 130 -24.86 -7.58 -14.69
CA LYS A 130 -25.50 -8.41 -13.65
C LYS A 130 -24.76 -9.75 -13.47
N GLU A 131 -24.25 -10.30 -14.56
CA GLU A 131 -23.46 -11.54 -14.57
C GLU A 131 -22.14 -11.34 -13.84
N GLU A 132 -21.42 -10.25 -14.09
CA GLU A 132 -20.15 -9.92 -13.42
C GLU A 132 -20.35 -9.64 -11.92
N ILE A 133 -21.46 -8.99 -11.55
CA ILE A 133 -21.83 -8.78 -10.15
C ILE A 133 -22.11 -10.12 -9.45
N ASN A 134 -22.80 -11.05 -10.12
CA ASN A 134 -23.06 -12.37 -9.58
C ASN A 134 -21.79 -13.23 -9.48
N GLU A 135 -20.87 -13.09 -10.45
CA GLU A 135 -19.54 -13.70 -10.41
C GLU A 135 -18.77 -13.23 -9.18
N ILE A 136 -18.67 -11.91 -8.95
CA ILE A 136 -17.97 -11.35 -7.77
C ILE A 136 -18.60 -11.79 -6.45
N LYS A 137 -19.93 -11.88 -6.40
CA LYS A 137 -20.65 -12.41 -5.24
C LYS A 137 -20.21 -13.85 -4.93
N LYS A 138 -20.12 -14.72 -5.95
CA LYS A 138 -19.66 -16.11 -5.80
C LYS A 138 -18.18 -16.18 -5.45
N PHE A 139 -17.35 -15.46 -6.18
CA PHE A 139 -15.89 -15.43 -6.02
C PHE A 139 -15.48 -15.08 -4.59
N TYR A 140 -16.12 -14.08 -3.98
CA TYR A 140 -15.85 -13.69 -2.60
C TYR A 140 -16.72 -14.37 -1.53
N ASN A 141 -17.56 -15.32 -1.94
CA ASN A 141 -18.53 -16.03 -1.09
C ASN A 141 -19.41 -15.08 -0.24
N LEU A 142 -20.01 -14.08 -0.90
CA LEU A 142 -20.80 -13.04 -0.23
C LEU A 142 -22.30 -13.32 -0.29
N SER A 143 -23.01 -13.02 0.79
CA SER A 143 -24.46 -12.93 0.82
C SER A 143 -24.97 -11.65 0.13
N ALA A 144 -26.27 -11.63 -0.19
CA ALA A 144 -26.90 -10.45 -0.81
C ALA A 144 -26.94 -9.23 0.12
N SER A 145 -26.95 -9.43 1.44
CA SER A 145 -26.90 -8.36 2.44
C SER A 145 -25.48 -7.79 2.54
N GLU A 146 -24.46 -8.63 2.57
CA GLU A 146 -23.05 -8.20 2.60
C GLU A 146 -22.69 -7.41 1.35
N LEU A 147 -23.11 -7.87 0.17
CA LEU A 147 -22.84 -7.17 -1.09
C LEU A 147 -23.39 -5.73 -1.12
N LYS A 148 -24.50 -5.47 -0.43
CA LYS A 148 -25.08 -4.12 -0.32
C LYS A 148 -24.22 -3.16 0.51
N GLN A 149 -23.40 -3.67 1.43
CA GLN A 149 -22.50 -2.86 2.28
C GLN A 149 -21.33 -2.26 1.49
N PHE A 150 -21.01 -2.82 0.32
CA PHE A 150 -19.98 -2.34 -0.58
C PHE A 150 -20.49 -1.29 -1.57
N ARG A 151 -21.77 -0.91 -1.55
CA ARG A 151 -22.23 0.20 -2.40
C ARG A 151 -21.65 1.50 -1.84
N PRO A 152 -20.96 2.33 -2.67
CA PRO A 152 -20.47 3.61 -2.21
C PRO A 152 -21.65 4.44 -1.68
N ARG A 153 -21.49 5.07 -0.51
CA ARG A 153 -22.40 6.13 -0.07
C ARG A 153 -22.37 7.19 -1.17
N LYS A 154 -23.50 7.46 -1.83
CA LYS A 154 -23.64 8.39 -2.96
C LYS A 154 -22.59 9.51 -2.90
N SER A 155 -21.60 9.46 -3.78
CA SER A 155 -20.74 10.62 -4.01
C SER A 155 -21.65 11.75 -4.49
N ARG A 156 -21.56 12.93 -3.87
CA ARG A 156 -22.18 14.14 -4.43
C ARG A 156 -21.67 14.26 -5.87
N PRO A 157 -22.55 14.55 -6.86
CA PRO A 157 -22.11 14.65 -8.24
C PRO A 157 -21.01 15.71 -8.33
N ALA A 158 -19.85 15.34 -8.86
CA ALA A 158 -18.83 16.28 -9.26
C ALA A 158 -19.48 17.24 -10.26
N LYS A 159 -19.63 18.51 -9.88
CA LYS A 159 -20.05 19.57 -10.80
C LYS A 159 -19.13 19.49 -12.02
N LEU A 160 -19.70 19.17 -13.19
CA LEU A 160 -19.04 19.31 -14.48
C LEU A 160 -18.42 20.71 -14.53
N MET A 161 -17.09 20.78 -14.64
CA MET A 161 -16.44 21.96 -15.20
C MET A 161 -16.85 22.03 -16.67
N GLN A 162 -17.92 22.76 -16.95
CA GLN A 162 -18.20 23.22 -18.31
C GLN A 162 -17.08 24.19 -18.65
N LYS A 163 -16.19 23.76 -19.57
CA LYS A 163 -15.39 24.69 -20.36
C LYS A 163 -16.37 25.58 -21.10
N THR A 164 -16.51 26.82 -20.65
CA THR A 164 -17.03 27.90 -21.47
C THR A 164 -15.83 28.45 -22.23
N ASN A 165 -15.78 28.11 -23.52
CA ASN A 165 -15.05 28.90 -24.50
C ASN A 165 -15.90 30.15 -24.76
N GLY A 166 -15.29 31.31 -24.59
CA GLY A 166 -15.81 32.64 -24.93
C GLY A 166 -14.65 33.61 -24.90
#